data_AF-A0A2J6HT91-F1
#
_entry.id   AF-A0A2J6HT91-F1
#
_cell.length_a   1.000
_cell.length_b   1.000
_cell.length_c   1.000
_cell.angle_alpha   90.00
_cell.angle_beta   90.00
_cell.angle_gamma   90.00
#
_symmetry.space_group_name_H-M   'P 1'
#
loop_
_entity.id
_entity.type
_entity.pdbx_description
1 polymer ?
#
loop_
_entity_poly.entity_id
_entity_poly.type
_entity_poly.pdbx_seq_one_letter_code
_entity_poly.pdbx_strand_id
1 'polypeptide(L)'
;MTYEVPLVSTIKAKQLKTVTKKNGELFHTIRFNYIHLGDPAEATIQVEQESQNFMLRSGLNEVDFLIRKVGEPTSVKTVFTVGDKIQKQDVQLKPVKEWTVYLVQHSHTDIGYTRAQSEILAEHLRYIDYALDYCDQTDSYSEDAQFRWTCEASWAVREYLNNRPKEQTDRLIQRIKEGRIEVTGMFFNFSEVVDETALAIQLQALKQFREQGIDVTSAMQNDVNGIGWCMVDYYHNTGVKYLTMGQHGHRA
;
A
#
# COMPACT_ATOMS: atom_id res chain seq x y z
N MET A 1 8.66 -17.78 -9.61
CA MET A 1 8.68 -17.37 -11.02
C MET A 1 10.13 -17.40 -11.49
N THR A 2 10.57 -18.51 -12.07
CA THR A 2 11.90 -18.61 -12.70
C THR A 2 11.78 -18.05 -14.11
N TYR A 3 12.46 -16.93 -14.37
CA TYR A 3 12.53 -16.38 -15.73
C TYR A 3 13.50 -17.23 -16.55
N GLU A 4 12.97 -18.06 -17.43
CA GLU A 4 13.78 -18.81 -18.41
C GLU A 4 13.91 -17.96 -19.68
N VAL A 5 15.09 -17.35 -19.88
CA VAL A 5 15.43 -16.70 -21.15
C VAL A 5 16.40 -17.63 -21.89
N PRO A 6 16.05 -18.11 -23.09
CA PRO A 6 16.96 -18.95 -23.86
C PRO A 6 18.23 -18.16 -24.20
N LEU A 7 19.40 -18.80 -24.11
CA LEU A 7 20.72 -18.24 -24.45
C LEU A 7 20.88 -18.10 -25.97
N VAL A 8 20.03 -17.29 -26.58
CA VAL A 8 20.06 -16.96 -28.01
C VAL A 8 19.99 -15.44 -28.12
N SER A 9 20.83 -14.85 -28.98
CA SER A 9 20.88 -13.41 -29.27
C SER A 9 19.63 -12.92 -30.04
N THR A 10 18.49 -13.04 -29.38
CA THR A 10 17.18 -12.55 -29.81
C THR A 10 16.83 -11.31 -29.03
N ILE A 11 16.32 -10.29 -29.73
CA ILE A 11 15.72 -9.16 -29.04
C ILE A 11 14.27 -9.47 -28.66
N LYS A 12 13.89 -9.06 -27.46
CA LYS A 12 12.49 -9.04 -27.03
C LYS A 12 12.15 -7.62 -26.60
N ALA A 13 11.23 -6.98 -27.31
CA ALA A 13 10.64 -5.72 -26.88
C ALA A 13 9.29 -5.96 -26.20
N LYS A 14 9.06 -5.31 -25.05
CA LYS A 14 7.76 -5.31 -24.36
C LYS A 14 7.45 -3.94 -23.76
N GLN A 15 6.18 -3.55 -23.77
CA GLN A 15 5.72 -2.39 -23.01
C GLN A 15 5.68 -2.72 -21.51
N LEU A 16 6.20 -1.84 -20.67
CA LEU A 16 6.01 -1.92 -19.21
C LEU A 16 4.59 -1.49 -18.83
N LYS A 17 4.06 -2.03 -17.72
CA LYS A 17 2.72 -1.69 -17.21
C LYS A 17 2.73 -0.42 -16.34
N THR A 18 3.63 0.50 -16.65
CA THR A 18 3.83 1.77 -15.94
C THR A 18 3.97 2.89 -16.94
N VAL A 19 3.65 4.10 -16.50
CA VAL A 19 3.83 5.33 -17.26
C VAL A 19 4.82 6.21 -16.51
N THR A 20 5.83 6.69 -17.22
CA THR A 20 6.87 7.57 -16.67
C THR A 20 6.47 9.01 -16.92
N LYS A 21 6.49 9.84 -15.88
CA LYS A 21 6.30 11.30 -16.01
C LYS A 21 7.67 11.97 -16.13
N LYS A 22 7.90 12.71 -17.23
CA LYS A 22 9.15 13.46 -17.47
C LYS A 22 8.82 14.83 -18.04
N ASN A 23 9.31 15.90 -17.40
CA ASN A 23 9.06 17.30 -17.80
C ASN A 23 7.57 17.64 -17.98
N GLY A 24 6.69 17.04 -17.17
CA GLY A 24 5.24 17.24 -17.26
C GLY A 24 4.52 16.37 -18.30
N GLU A 25 5.24 15.72 -19.21
CA GLU A 25 4.68 14.79 -20.19
C GLU A 25 4.68 13.35 -19.66
N LEU A 26 3.78 12.52 -20.19
CA LEU A 26 3.61 11.11 -19.83
C LEU A 26 4.10 10.21 -20.96
N PHE A 27 4.90 9.21 -20.60
CA PHE A 27 5.53 8.29 -21.55
C PHE A 27 5.24 6.83 -21.17
N HIS A 28 4.89 6.02 -22.16
CA HIS A 28 5.06 4.58 -22.04
C HIS A 28 6.55 4.24 -22.10
N THR A 29 6.91 3.10 -21.54
CA THR A 29 8.28 2.56 -21.62
C THR A 29 8.26 1.25 -22.38
N ILE A 30 9.02 1.19 -23.48
CA ILE A 30 9.32 -0.05 -24.18
C ILE A 30 10.66 -0.55 -23.66
N ARG A 31 10.65 -1.71 -23.00
CA ARG A 31 11.87 -2.38 -22.56
C ARG A 31 12.33 -3.38 -23.62
N PHE A 32 13.55 -3.17 -24.10
CA PHE A 32 14.24 -4.06 -25.02
C PHE A 32 15.23 -4.93 -24.22
N ASN A 33 15.02 -6.23 -24.28
CA ASN A 33 15.90 -7.22 -23.66
C ASN A 33 16.69 -7.93 -24.76
N TYR A 34 18.01 -7.92 -24.65
CA TYR A 34 18.92 -8.55 -25.60
C TYR A 34 20.05 -9.28 -24.88
N ILE A 35 20.29 -10.53 -25.23
CA ILE A 35 21.45 -11.30 -24.74
C ILE A 35 22.59 -11.14 -25.75
N HIS A 36 23.64 -10.45 -25.33
CA HIS A 36 24.84 -10.24 -26.11
C HIS A 36 25.94 -11.19 -25.64
N LEU A 37 26.41 -12.08 -26.51
CA LEU A 37 27.46 -13.06 -26.20
C LEU A 37 28.73 -12.69 -26.96
N GLY A 38 29.40 -11.62 -26.54
CA GLY A 38 30.62 -11.12 -27.16
C GLY A 38 31.19 -9.89 -26.47
N ASP A 39 32.24 -9.33 -27.06
CA ASP A 39 32.86 -8.08 -26.60
C ASP A 39 31.90 -6.90 -26.71
N PRO A 40 32.06 -5.84 -25.90
CA PRO A 40 31.18 -4.68 -25.96
C PRO A 40 31.01 -4.13 -27.38
N ALA A 41 29.77 -3.83 -27.75
CA ALA A 41 29.42 -3.37 -29.09
C ALA A 41 28.45 -2.20 -29.02
N GLU A 42 28.58 -1.26 -29.96
CA GLU A 42 27.59 -0.20 -30.13
C GLU A 42 26.30 -0.78 -30.72
N ALA A 43 25.18 -0.32 -30.17
CA ALA A 43 23.87 -0.70 -30.61
C ALA A 43 22.93 0.52 -30.66
N THR A 44 21.97 0.46 -31.57
CA THR A 44 20.96 1.49 -31.76
C THR A 44 19.58 0.87 -31.69
N ILE A 45 18.70 1.46 -30.91
CA ILE A 45 17.26 1.23 -30.97
C ILE A 45 16.64 2.42 -31.67
N GLN A 46 15.87 2.18 -32.71
CA GLN A 46 15.01 3.16 -33.35
C GLN A 46 13.55 2.77 -33.10
N VAL A 47 12.75 3.73 -32.66
CA VAL A 47 11.30 3.59 -32.50
C VAL A 47 10.66 4.74 -33.28
N GLU A 48 9.95 4.42 -34.36
CA GLU A 48 9.44 5.41 -35.32
C GLU A 48 10.56 6.34 -35.85
N GLN A 49 10.51 7.63 -35.50
CA GLN A 49 11.48 8.65 -35.93
C GLN A 49 12.59 8.92 -34.91
N GLU A 50 12.46 8.37 -33.69
CA GLU A 50 13.41 8.60 -32.62
C GLU A 50 14.40 7.43 -32.51
N SER A 51 15.62 7.72 -32.08
CA SER A 51 16.65 6.70 -31.90
C SER A 51 17.47 6.94 -30.63
N GLN A 52 17.97 5.85 -30.07
CA GLN A 52 18.80 5.83 -28.87
C GLN A 52 19.98 4.88 -29.08
N ASN A 53 21.18 5.41 -28.89
CA ASN A 53 22.43 4.65 -28.92
C ASN A 53 22.82 4.21 -27.51
N PHE A 54 23.40 3.02 -27.39
CA PHE A 54 23.90 2.48 -26.14
C PHE A 54 24.99 1.43 -26.40
N MET A 55 25.77 1.14 -25.37
CA MET A 55 26.79 0.10 -25.41
C MET A 55 26.22 -1.21 -24.87
N LEU A 56 26.21 -2.25 -25.70
CA LEU A 56 25.97 -3.62 -25.25
C LEU A 56 27.17 -4.11 -24.44
N ARG A 57 26.88 -4.80 -23.34
CA ARG A 57 27.84 -5.54 -22.53
C ARG A 57 27.57 -7.03 -22.67
N SER A 58 28.58 -7.87 -22.43
CA SER A 58 28.36 -9.32 -22.39
C SER A 58 27.29 -9.69 -21.36
N GLY A 59 26.32 -10.52 -21.75
CA GLY A 59 25.17 -10.92 -20.94
C GLY A 59 23.85 -10.26 -21.34
N LEU A 60 22.91 -10.18 -20.40
CA LEU A 60 21.61 -9.55 -20.58
C LEU A 60 21.75 -8.03 -20.53
N ASN A 61 21.26 -7.37 -21.57
CA ASN A 61 21.12 -5.93 -21.64
C ASN A 61 19.64 -5.59 -21.63
N GLU A 62 19.23 -4.73 -20.71
CA GLU A 62 17.88 -4.16 -20.66
C GLU A 62 17.97 -2.67 -20.96
N VAL A 63 17.32 -2.23 -22.03
CA VAL A 63 17.31 -0.83 -22.45
C VAL A 63 15.88 -0.34 -22.52
N ASP A 64 15.61 0.72 -21.77
CA ASP A 64 14.30 1.37 -21.76
C ASP A 64 14.27 2.51 -22.78
N PHE A 65 13.24 2.52 -23.61
CA PHE A 65 12.94 3.58 -24.57
C PHE A 65 11.62 4.24 -24.19
N LEU A 66 11.64 5.56 -24.02
CA LEU A 66 10.44 6.34 -23.70
C LEU A 66 9.72 6.73 -24.98
N ILE A 67 8.41 6.48 -25.04
CA ILE A 67 7.55 6.92 -26.14
C ILE A 67 6.31 7.58 -25.55
N ARG A 68 5.80 8.63 -26.20
CA ARG A 68 4.62 9.37 -25.71
C ARG A 68 3.46 8.42 -25.37
N LYS A 69 2.79 8.67 -24.24
CA LYS A 69 1.63 7.87 -23.80
C LYS A 69 0.57 7.87 -24.89
N VAL A 70 0.20 6.67 -25.35
CA VAL A 70 -0.93 6.49 -26.29
C VAL A 70 -2.24 6.31 -25.52
N GLY A 71 -3.31 6.89 -26.05
CA GLY A 71 -4.69 6.79 -25.52
C GLY A 71 -5.45 5.57 -26.03
N GLU A 72 -4.99 4.94 -27.10
CA GLU A 72 -5.62 3.79 -27.75
C GLU A 72 -4.55 2.75 -28.15
N PRO A 73 -4.92 1.46 -28.30
CA PRO A 73 -3.99 0.44 -28.79
C PRO A 73 -3.32 0.88 -30.10
N THR A 74 -1.99 0.97 -30.10
CA THR A 74 -1.19 1.50 -31.20
C THR A 74 -0.02 0.57 -31.49
N SER A 75 0.18 0.22 -32.76
CA SER A 75 1.33 -0.55 -33.20
C SER A 75 2.49 0.39 -33.55
N VAL A 76 3.66 0.20 -32.95
CA VAL A 76 4.86 0.98 -33.27
C VAL A 76 5.95 0.09 -33.84
N LYS A 77 6.64 0.59 -34.87
CA LYS A 77 7.73 -0.13 -35.52
C LYS A 77 9.04 0.15 -34.79
N THR A 78 9.74 -0.91 -34.44
CA THR A 78 11.03 -0.84 -33.78
C THR A 78 12.11 -1.49 -34.64
N VAL A 79 13.28 -0.87 -34.68
CA VAL A 79 14.47 -1.38 -35.37
C VAL A 79 15.60 -1.41 -34.38
N PHE A 80 16.25 -2.56 -34.26
CA PHE A 80 17.43 -2.76 -33.43
C PHE A 80 18.61 -3.10 -34.31
N THR A 81 19.69 -2.35 -34.16
CA THR A 81 20.90 -2.49 -34.97
C THR A 81 22.10 -2.74 -34.07
N VAL A 82 22.90 -3.76 -34.39
CA VAL A 82 24.19 -4.08 -33.73
C VAL A 82 25.17 -4.47 -34.83
N GLY A 83 26.15 -3.60 -35.12
CA GLY A 83 26.98 -3.74 -36.33
C GLY A 83 26.11 -3.88 -37.58
N ASP A 84 26.33 -4.93 -38.37
CA ASP A 84 25.57 -5.21 -39.60
C ASP A 84 24.22 -5.92 -39.37
N LYS A 85 23.93 -6.35 -38.12
CA LYS A 85 22.70 -7.08 -37.82
C LYS A 85 21.58 -6.11 -37.52
N ILE A 86 20.50 -6.22 -38.30
CA ILE A 86 19.28 -5.43 -38.13
C ILE A 86 18.13 -6.39 -37.78
N GLN A 87 17.46 -6.14 -36.65
CA GLN A 87 16.24 -6.85 -36.25
C GLN A 87 15.08 -5.85 -36.19
N LYS A 88 13.96 -6.20 -36.83
CA LYS A 88 12.75 -5.37 -36.84
C LYS A 88 11.66 -6.08 -36.06
N GLN A 89 10.94 -5.33 -35.22
CA GLN A 89 9.82 -5.85 -34.45
C GLN A 89 8.73 -4.79 -34.34
N ASP A 90 7.48 -5.20 -34.46
CA ASP A 90 6.34 -4.37 -34.12
C ASP A 90 5.97 -4.58 -32.64
N VAL A 91 5.82 -3.48 -31.91
CA VAL A 91 5.42 -3.50 -30.50
C VAL A 91 4.01 -2.94 -30.39
N GLN A 92 3.10 -3.73 -29.79
CA GLN A 92 1.75 -3.28 -29.48
C GLN A 92 1.77 -2.48 -28.18
N LEU A 93 1.59 -1.17 -28.28
CA LEU A 93 1.36 -0.30 -27.14
C LEU A 93 -0.11 -0.29 -26.81
N LYS A 94 -0.43 -0.37 -25.52
CA LYS A 94 -1.78 -0.26 -25.00
C LYS A 94 -1.83 0.79 -23.90
N PRO A 95 -2.97 1.46 -23.69
CA PRO A 95 -3.15 2.29 -22.50
C PRO A 95 -2.87 1.47 -21.24
N VAL A 96 -2.06 2.01 -20.34
CA VAL A 96 -1.81 1.41 -19.03
C VAL A 96 -2.96 1.80 -18.12
N LYS A 97 -3.54 0.82 -17.43
CA LYS A 97 -4.63 1.06 -16.47
C LYS A 97 -4.13 2.01 -15.37
N GLU A 98 -4.88 3.08 -15.14
CA GLU A 98 -4.63 3.99 -14.03
C GLU A 98 -5.19 3.36 -12.73
N TRP A 99 -4.38 3.41 -11.67
CA TRP A 99 -4.72 2.88 -10.37
C TRP A 99 -4.61 3.99 -9.35
N THR A 100 -5.63 4.12 -8.50
CA THR A 100 -5.54 4.89 -7.26
C THR A 100 -5.10 3.93 -6.15
N VAL A 101 -4.01 4.25 -5.47
CA VAL A 101 -3.49 3.46 -4.35
C VAL A 101 -3.79 4.22 -3.07
N TYR A 102 -4.58 3.61 -2.19
CA TYR A 102 -4.83 4.12 -0.85
C TYR A 102 -3.87 3.45 0.13
N LEU A 103 -3.18 4.24 0.94
CA LEU A 103 -2.25 3.76 1.95
C LEU A 103 -2.90 3.91 3.33
N VAL A 104 -3.07 2.79 4.05
CA VAL A 104 -3.63 2.78 5.41
C VAL A 104 -2.51 2.50 6.39
N GLN A 105 -2.14 3.52 7.17
CA GLN A 105 -1.06 3.42 8.14
C GLN A 105 -1.63 2.99 9.50
N HIS A 106 -1.08 1.94 10.07
CA HIS A 106 -1.43 1.46 11.41
C HIS A 106 -0.26 0.67 11.99
N SER A 107 -0.33 0.38 13.29
CA SER A 107 0.51 -0.63 13.95
C SER A 107 -0.38 -1.78 14.35
N HIS A 108 0.05 -3.00 14.05
CA HIS A 108 -0.59 -4.20 14.58
C HIS A 108 -0.43 -4.25 16.11
N THR A 109 -1.45 -4.72 16.82
CA THR A 109 -1.58 -4.68 18.28
C THR A 109 -1.55 -6.08 18.87
N ASP A 110 -0.34 -6.59 19.09
CA ASP A 110 -0.11 -7.84 19.81
C ASP A 110 0.27 -7.59 21.27
N ILE A 111 -0.70 -7.75 22.17
CA ILE A 111 -0.43 -7.62 23.60
C ILE A 111 0.13 -8.95 24.15
N GLY A 112 1.32 -8.91 24.75
CA GLY A 112 1.93 -10.10 25.35
C GLY A 112 2.75 -10.98 24.39
N TYR A 113 2.74 -10.71 23.07
CA TYR A 113 3.60 -11.42 22.12
C TYR A 113 5.00 -10.80 22.04
N THR A 114 5.07 -9.51 21.67
CA THR A 114 6.35 -8.82 21.49
C THR A 114 6.97 -8.39 22.82
N ARG A 115 6.12 -8.01 23.79
CA ARG A 115 6.49 -7.56 25.14
C ARG A 115 5.34 -7.78 26.12
N ALA A 116 5.63 -7.63 27.41
CA ALA A 116 4.62 -7.66 28.47
C ALA A 116 3.53 -6.58 28.25
N GLN A 117 2.30 -6.88 28.68
CA GLN A 117 1.13 -6.01 28.47
C GLN A 117 1.29 -4.61 29.06
N SER A 118 1.97 -4.49 30.20
CA SER A 118 2.25 -3.18 30.83
C SER A 118 3.24 -2.34 30.03
N GLU A 119 4.21 -2.97 29.36
CA GLU A 119 5.19 -2.27 28.54
C GLU A 119 4.59 -1.85 27.20
N ILE A 120 3.86 -2.76 26.54
CA ILE A 120 3.31 -2.49 25.21
C ILE A 120 2.24 -1.40 25.24
N LEU A 121 1.50 -1.27 26.36
CA LEU A 121 0.54 -0.17 26.53
C LEU A 121 1.21 1.20 26.39
N ALA A 122 2.32 1.43 27.10
CA ALA A 122 3.03 2.70 27.04
C ALA A 122 3.48 3.04 25.62
N GLU A 123 3.85 2.03 24.83
CA GLU A 123 4.21 2.19 23.42
C GLU A 123 3.02 2.57 22.53
N HIS A 124 1.88 1.89 22.67
CA HIS A 124 0.69 2.24 21.89
C HIS A 124 0.19 3.67 22.20
N LEU A 125 0.28 4.10 23.46
CA LEU A 125 -0.04 5.50 23.81
C LEU A 125 0.92 6.48 23.14
N ARG A 126 2.22 6.14 23.09
CA ARG A 126 3.25 6.94 22.43
C ARG A 126 3.09 6.97 20.90
N TYR A 127 2.64 5.88 20.29
CA TYR A 127 2.35 5.86 18.85
C TYR A 127 1.21 6.81 18.48
N ILE A 128 0.18 6.91 19.32
CA ILE A 128 -0.88 7.91 19.12
C ILE A 128 -0.31 9.32 19.24
N ASP A 129 0.56 9.61 20.21
CA ASP A 129 1.22 10.93 20.30
C ASP A 129 1.99 11.26 19.01
N TYR A 130 2.78 10.32 18.50
CA TYR A 130 3.52 10.50 17.24
C TYR A 130 2.60 10.67 16.04
N ALA A 131 1.49 9.93 15.97
CA ALA A 131 0.51 10.10 14.92
C ALA A 131 -0.09 11.52 14.92
N LEU A 132 -0.37 12.08 16.11
CA LEU A 132 -0.81 13.46 16.24
C LEU A 132 0.26 14.45 15.78
N ASP A 133 1.52 14.23 16.19
CA ASP A 133 2.63 15.11 15.77
C ASP A 133 2.85 15.10 14.25
N TYR A 134 2.69 13.95 13.60
CA TYR A 134 2.75 13.86 12.15
C TYR A 134 1.51 14.46 11.47
N CYS A 135 0.34 14.43 12.10
CA CYS A 135 -0.83 15.17 11.61
C CYS A 135 -0.51 16.67 11.56
N ASP A 136 -0.03 17.24 12.67
CA ASP A 136 0.32 18.66 12.78
C ASP A 136 1.40 19.07 11.77
N GLN A 137 2.47 18.28 11.64
CA GLN A 137 3.57 18.56 10.71
C GLN A 137 3.13 18.60 9.24
N THR A 138 2.00 17.96 8.91
CA THR A 138 1.50 17.85 7.54
C THR A 138 0.23 18.65 7.29
N ASP A 139 -0.23 19.49 8.22
CA ASP A 139 -1.47 20.28 8.05
C ASP A 139 -1.45 21.18 6.82
N SER A 140 -0.29 21.73 6.48
CA SER A 140 -0.11 22.62 5.32
C SER A 140 0.03 21.88 3.99
N TYR A 141 0.07 20.55 3.99
CA TYR A 141 0.25 19.76 2.78
C TYR A 141 -1.07 19.64 2.01
N SER A 142 -1.00 19.28 0.72
CA SER A 142 -2.19 18.90 -0.05
C SER A 142 -2.90 17.71 0.59
N GLU A 143 -4.21 17.61 0.44
CA GLU A 143 -5.07 16.61 1.09
C GLU A 143 -4.55 15.17 1.00
N ASP A 144 -4.05 14.73 -0.16
CA ASP A 144 -3.51 13.37 -0.35
C ASP A 144 -2.13 13.13 0.29
N ALA A 145 -1.42 14.20 0.64
CA ALA A 145 -0.10 14.17 1.27
C ALA A 145 -0.15 14.38 2.79
N GLN A 146 -1.34 14.65 3.32
CA GLN A 146 -1.59 14.78 4.74
C GLN A 146 -1.48 13.43 5.45
N PHE A 147 -0.74 13.36 6.55
CA PHE A 147 -0.57 12.13 7.33
C PHE A 147 -1.90 11.64 7.91
N ARG A 148 -2.17 10.34 7.79
CA ARG A 148 -3.35 9.68 8.37
C ARG A 148 -2.94 8.42 9.12
N TRP A 149 -3.65 8.11 10.19
CA TRP A 149 -3.37 6.96 11.04
C TRP A 149 -4.64 6.21 11.44
N THR A 150 -4.57 4.89 11.46
CA THR A 150 -5.65 4.04 11.95
C THR A 150 -5.19 3.33 13.22
N CYS A 151 -5.92 3.56 14.32
CA CYS A 151 -5.77 2.79 15.55
C CYS A 151 -6.49 1.45 15.36
N GLU A 152 -5.72 0.37 15.16
CA GLU A 152 -6.26 -0.99 14.90
C GLU A 152 -7.15 -1.53 16.02
N ALA A 153 -6.85 -1.18 17.27
CA ALA A 153 -7.54 -1.69 18.44
C ALA A 153 -8.07 -0.54 19.29
N SER A 154 -9.36 -0.60 19.66
CA SER A 154 -9.99 0.40 20.52
C SER A 154 -9.40 0.42 21.94
N TRP A 155 -8.76 -0.65 22.40
CA TRP A 155 -8.09 -0.66 23.71
C TRP A 155 -7.08 0.48 23.87
N ALA A 156 -6.17 0.67 22.90
CA ALA A 156 -5.14 1.70 23.00
C ALA A 156 -5.76 3.10 23.08
N VAL A 157 -6.83 3.35 22.33
CA VAL A 157 -7.53 4.63 22.34
C VAL A 157 -8.28 4.84 23.65
N ARG A 158 -8.94 3.81 24.19
CA ARG A 158 -9.58 3.88 25.50
C ARG A 158 -8.56 4.24 26.58
N GLU A 159 -7.43 3.56 26.61
CA GLU A 159 -6.38 3.85 27.58
C GLU A 159 -5.78 5.25 27.36
N TYR A 160 -5.66 5.70 26.12
CA TYR A 160 -5.20 7.06 25.82
C TYR A 160 -6.16 8.10 26.42
N LEU A 161 -7.46 7.95 26.20
CA LEU A 161 -8.47 8.86 26.74
C LEU A 161 -8.52 8.86 28.27
N ASN A 162 -8.22 7.72 28.91
CA ASN A 162 -8.25 7.60 30.37
C ASN A 162 -6.98 8.15 31.05
N ASN A 163 -5.82 8.11 30.37
CA ASN A 163 -4.52 8.34 31.02
C ASN A 163 -3.78 9.59 30.52
N ARG A 164 -4.10 10.10 29.33
CA ARG A 164 -3.43 11.30 28.79
C ARG A 164 -4.05 12.60 29.31
N PRO A 165 -3.26 13.69 29.40
CA PRO A 165 -3.81 15.00 29.75
C PRO A 165 -4.93 15.44 28.82
N LYS A 166 -5.89 16.21 29.35
CA LYS A 166 -7.07 16.68 28.60
C LYS A 166 -6.73 17.33 27.26
N GLU A 167 -5.66 18.12 27.21
CA GLU A 167 -5.21 18.76 25.96
C GLU A 167 -4.88 17.73 24.87
N GLN A 168 -4.22 16.63 25.22
CA GLN A 168 -3.87 15.56 24.29
C GLN A 168 -5.08 14.73 23.87
N THR A 169 -6.02 14.49 24.78
CA THR A 169 -7.27 13.78 24.45
C THR A 169 -8.16 14.61 23.54
N ASP A 170 -8.26 15.93 23.79
CA ASP A 170 -9.01 16.86 22.96
C ASP A 170 -8.39 16.96 21.55
N ARG A 171 -7.06 17.03 21.47
CA ARG A 171 -6.31 16.99 20.20
C ARG A 171 -6.59 15.71 19.41
N LEU A 172 -6.59 14.55 20.07
CA LEU A 172 -6.96 13.28 19.43
C LEU A 172 -8.39 13.31 18.89
N ILE A 173 -9.37 13.71 19.71
CA ILE A 173 -10.77 13.80 19.29
C ILE A 173 -10.94 14.75 18.09
N GLN A 174 -10.20 15.85 18.07
CA GLN A 174 -10.20 16.80 16.96
C GLN A 174 -9.65 16.15 15.67
N ARG A 175 -8.49 15.48 15.74
CA ARG A 175 -7.91 14.78 14.58
C ARG A 175 -8.79 13.63 14.07
N ILE A 176 -9.55 12.99 14.96
CA ILE A 176 -10.56 12.00 14.56
C ILE A 176 -11.71 12.66 13.77
N LYS A 177 -12.25 13.78 14.24
CA LYS A 177 -13.33 14.52 13.56
C LYS A 177 -12.91 15.05 12.19
N GLU A 178 -11.64 15.40 12.02
CA GLU A 178 -11.06 15.79 10.73
C GLU A 178 -10.83 14.62 9.77
N GLY A 179 -11.02 13.37 10.23
CA GLY A 179 -10.71 12.15 9.48
C GLY A 179 -9.21 11.89 9.34
N ARG A 180 -8.36 12.57 10.11
CA ARG A 180 -6.91 12.37 10.11
C ARG A 180 -6.52 11.13 10.91
N ILE A 181 -7.30 10.78 11.92
CA ILE A 181 -7.13 9.55 12.70
C ILE A 181 -8.42 8.74 12.70
N GLU A 182 -8.34 7.45 12.43
CA GLU A 182 -9.46 6.52 12.55
C GLU A 182 -9.29 5.62 13.78
N VAL A 183 -10.40 5.34 14.47
CA VAL A 183 -10.48 4.36 15.55
C VAL A 183 -11.38 3.24 15.10
N THR A 184 -10.92 2.00 15.20
CA THR A 184 -11.69 0.82 14.80
C THR A 184 -12.39 0.16 16.00
N GLY A 185 -13.35 -0.72 15.70
CA GLY A 185 -14.33 -1.23 16.65
C GLY A 185 -13.91 -2.44 17.49
N MET A 186 -12.90 -3.19 17.06
CA MET A 186 -12.41 -4.34 17.83
C MET A 186 -11.65 -3.84 19.06
N PHE A 187 -11.87 -4.47 20.21
CA PHE A 187 -11.10 -4.13 21.42
C PHE A 187 -9.68 -4.67 21.35
N PHE A 188 -9.55 -5.91 20.89
CA PHE A 188 -8.32 -6.56 20.48
C PHE A 188 -8.62 -7.50 19.30
N ASN A 189 -7.57 -8.02 18.67
CA ASN A 189 -7.69 -9.15 17.77
C ASN A 189 -7.90 -10.42 18.61
N PHE A 190 -9.11 -11.00 18.58
CA PHE A 190 -9.43 -12.20 19.37
C PHE A 190 -9.34 -13.47 18.53
N SER A 191 -8.76 -14.54 19.10
CA SER A 191 -8.86 -15.89 18.54
C SER A 191 -10.22 -16.52 18.84
N GLU A 192 -10.47 -17.71 18.29
CA GLU A 192 -11.72 -18.45 18.42
C GLU A 192 -12.04 -18.97 19.83
N VAL A 193 -11.09 -18.86 20.76
CA VAL A 193 -11.25 -19.38 22.14
C VAL A 193 -11.96 -18.40 23.07
N VAL A 194 -12.13 -17.15 22.65
CA VAL A 194 -12.84 -16.14 23.44
C VAL A 194 -14.33 -16.48 23.51
N ASP A 195 -14.92 -16.35 24.70
CA ASP A 195 -16.36 -16.58 24.85
C ASP A 195 -17.18 -15.38 24.34
N GLU A 196 -18.46 -15.65 24.07
CA GLU A 196 -19.41 -14.67 23.56
C GLU A 196 -19.64 -13.49 24.55
N THR A 197 -19.54 -13.72 25.86
CA THR A 197 -19.70 -12.67 26.87
C THR A 197 -18.53 -11.68 26.81
N ALA A 198 -17.30 -12.16 26.69
CA ALA A 198 -16.11 -11.34 26.50
C ALA A 198 -16.18 -10.53 25.20
N LEU A 199 -16.67 -11.14 24.11
CA LEU A 199 -16.93 -10.43 22.85
C LEU A 199 -17.97 -9.31 23.02
N ALA A 200 -19.02 -9.51 23.81
CA ALA A 200 -20.03 -8.48 24.09
C ALA A 200 -19.48 -7.35 24.97
N ILE A 201 -18.70 -7.68 26.01
CA ILE A 201 -18.07 -6.70 26.92
C ILE A 201 -17.17 -5.73 26.16
N GLN A 202 -16.50 -6.20 25.11
CA GLN A 202 -15.61 -5.38 24.28
C GLN A 202 -16.31 -4.12 23.73
N LEU A 203 -17.61 -4.18 23.45
CA LEU A 203 -18.39 -3.08 22.90
C LEU A 203 -18.55 -1.90 23.86
N GLN A 204 -18.23 -2.07 25.15
CA GLN A 204 -18.24 -0.99 26.12
C GLN A 204 -17.31 0.17 25.71
N ALA A 205 -16.18 -0.12 25.05
CA ALA A 205 -15.29 0.90 24.52
C ALA A 205 -16.01 1.81 23.49
N LEU A 206 -16.84 1.22 22.62
CA LEU A 206 -17.58 1.99 21.61
C LEU A 206 -18.62 2.91 22.22
N LYS A 207 -19.27 2.46 23.31
CA LYS A 207 -20.18 3.32 24.08
C LYS A 207 -19.43 4.51 24.67
N GLN A 208 -18.28 4.28 25.30
CA GLN A 208 -17.44 5.34 25.87
C GLN A 208 -16.98 6.33 24.80
N PHE A 209 -16.57 5.84 23.63
CA PHE A 209 -16.17 6.68 22.50
C PHE A 209 -17.31 7.56 22.00
N ARG A 210 -18.51 6.99 21.87
CA ARG A 210 -19.70 7.74 21.47
C ARG A 210 -20.03 8.86 22.46
N GLU A 211 -19.88 8.62 23.76
CA GLU A 211 -20.05 9.63 24.81
C GLU A 211 -19.02 10.77 24.71
N GLN A 212 -17.84 10.50 24.14
CA GLN A 212 -16.80 11.49 23.84
C GLN A 212 -16.91 12.10 22.43
N GLY A 213 -17.96 11.77 21.68
CA GLY A 213 -18.19 12.24 20.32
C GLY A 213 -17.26 11.64 19.26
N ILE A 214 -16.76 10.43 19.51
CA ILE A 214 -16.00 9.61 18.54
C ILE A 214 -16.96 8.60 17.92
N ASP A 215 -17.18 8.73 16.61
CA ASP A 215 -18.00 7.79 15.84
C ASP A 215 -17.12 6.71 15.21
N VAL A 216 -17.26 5.47 15.71
CA VAL A 216 -16.54 4.30 15.16
C VAL A 216 -17.40 3.62 14.11
N THR A 217 -16.91 3.60 12.86
CA THR A 217 -17.64 3.05 11.70
C THR A 217 -17.08 1.76 11.14
N SER A 218 -15.84 1.41 11.49
CA SER A 218 -15.16 0.23 11.01
C SER A 218 -14.70 -0.64 12.17
N ALA A 219 -14.67 -1.95 11.99
CA ALA A 219 -13.96 -2.91 12.82
C ALA A 219 -12.78 -3.45 12.04
N MET A 220 -11.66 -3.69 12.72
CA MET A 220 -10.44 -4.25 12.14
C MET A 220 -10.03 -5.46 12.95
N GLN A 221 -9.87 -6.61 12.29
CA GLN A 221 -9.44 -7.85 12.93
C GLN A 221 -8.33 -8.49 12.09
N ASN A 222 -7.10 -8.42 12.55
CA ASN A 222 -5.94 -8.88 11.81
C ASN A 222 -5.21 -10.01 12.53
N ASP A 223 -4.53 -10.83 11.75
CA ASP A 223 -3.63 -11.92 12.15
C ASP A 223 -4.26 -12.98 13.07
N VAL A 224 -5.57 -13.21 12.90
CA VAL A 224 -6.33 -14.27 13.58
C VAL A 224 -7.23 -15.02 12.59
N ASN A 225 -7.78 -16.16 13.02
CA ASN A 225 -8.49 -17.11 12.15
C ASN A 225 -9.94 -16.72 11.77
N GLY A 226 -10.28 -15.44 11.83
CA GLY A 226 -11.61 -14.94 11.49
C GLY A 226 -12.17 -13.97 12.53
N ILE A 227 -13.49 -13.78 12.47
CA ILE A 227 -14.25 -13.01 13.46
C ILE A 227 -15.38 -13.91 14.00
N GLY A 228 -15.72 -13.75 15.28
CA GLY A 228 -16.87 -14.43 15.87
C GLY A 228 -18.16 -14.05 15.13
N TRP A 229 -18.97 -15.03 14.74
CA TRP A 229 -20.19 -14.78 13.94
C TRP A 229 -21.20 -13.87 14.67
N CYS A 230 -21.27 -13.97 16.01
CA CYS A 230 -22.09 -13.10 16.86
C CYS A 230 -21.72 -11.61 16.75
N MET A 231 -20.53 -11.26 16.25
CA MET A 231 -20.13 -9.86 16.09
C MET A 231 -21.02 -9.11 15.09
N VAL A 232 -21.63 -9.79 14.12
CA VAL A 232 -22.59 -9.17 13.18
C VAL A 232 -23.80 -8.64 13.94
N ASP A 233 -24.36 -9.44 14.85
CA ASP A 233 -25.51 -9.05 15.67
C ASP A 233 -25.11 -7.97 16.69
N TYR A 234 -23.91 -8.10 17.27
CA TYR A 234 -23.38 -7.16 18.26
C TYR A 234 -23.11 -5.79 17.68
N TYR A 235 -22.64 -5.71 16.43
CA TYR A 235 -22.41 -4.44 15.76
C TYR A 235 -23.67 -3.78 15.23
N HIS A 236 -24.79 -4.50 15.09
CA HIS A 236 -26.05 -3.98 14.49
C HIS A 236 -26.50 -2.63 15.07
N ASN A 237 -26.37 -2.44 16.39
CA ASN A 237 -26.79 -1.22 17.10
C ASN A 237 -25.62 -0.33 17.52
N THR A 238 -24.43 -0.59 16.97
CA THR A 238 -23.25 0.27 17.10
C THR A 238 -23.12 1.17 15.86
N GLY A 239 -22.14 2.06 15.82
CA GLY A 239 -21.84 2.82 14.60
C GLY A 239 -21.16 2.00 13.51
N VAL A 240 -20.71 0.77 13.82
CA VAL A 240 -19.86 -0.06 12.97
C VAL A 240 -20.64 -0.61 11.78
N LYS A 241 -20.13 -0.37 10.57
CA LYS A 241 -20.73 -0.77 9.28
C LYS A 241 -19.79 -1.61 8.42
N TYR A 242 -18.49 -1.49 8.66
CA TYR A 242 -17.46 -2.11 7.84
C TYR A 242 -16.58 -3.02 8.69
N LEU A 243 -16.17 -4.13 8.12
CA LEU A 243 -15.18 -5.02 8.69
C LEU A 243 -14.02 -5.14 7.71
N THR A 244 -12.81 -4.87 8.18
CA THR A 244 -11.58 -5.25 7.49
C THR A 244 -10.91 -6.37 8.27
N MET A 245 -10.39 -7.36 7.55
CA MET A 245 -9.84 -8.55 8.17
C MET A 245 -8.64 -9.06 7.38
N GLY A 246 -7.51 -9.20 8.06
CA GLY A 246 -6.34 -9.94 7.61
C GLY A 246 -6.34 -11.32 8.27
N GLN A 247 -6.72 -12.37 7.54
CA GLN A 247 -6.81 -13.71 8.12
C GLN A 247 -5.48 -14.47 8.05
N HIS A 248 -5.10 -15.11 9.15
CA HIS A 248 -4.08 -16.15 9.12
C HIS A 248 -4.73 -17.47 8.63
N GLY A 249 -4.37 -17.92 7.43
CA GLY A 249 -4.98 -19.09 6.79
C GLY A 249 -4.58 -20.45 7.39
N HIS A 250 -3.67 -20.46 8.36
CA HIS A 250 -3.22 -21.65 9.07
C HIS A 250 -3.78 -21.61 10.50
N ARG A 251 -4.22 -22.76 11.02
CA ARG A 251 -4.44 -22.88 12.47
C ARG A 251 -3.05 -23.03 13.09
N ALA A 252 -2.67 -22.14 14.00
CA ALA A 252 -1.46 -22.29 14.79
C ALA A 252 -1.61 -23.47 15.77
#